data_AF-A0A7W1U578-F1
#
_entry.id   AF-A0A7W1U578-F1
#
_cell.length_a   1.000
_cell.length_b   1.000
_cell.length_c   1.000
_cell.angle_alpha   90.00
_cell.angle_beta   90.00
_cell.angle_gamma   90.00
#
_symmetry.space_group_name_H-M   'P 1'
#
loop_
_entity.id
_entity.type
_entity.pdbx_description
1 polymer ?
#
loop_
_entity_poly.entity_id
_entity_poly.type
_entity_poly.pdbx_seq_one_letter_code
_entity_poly.pdbx_strand_id
1 'polypeptide(L)'
;MTLRKNVIVCGSLFVILIGTAIIGNVLQSAGMAPLSGRTSYLAMFGFFGLFMAFGFSAVPVMVKTVIAAQTRAGPVTEGLARHQNAIIYVIWGLMLAGSVIAIPAAVVGGLFGDAPRQLVQRALEGSSMGTLSAAPGMSLDEMTKKSTVPLNLKFARTAIAGKGAFEFVVPHSSIRFPRARSYFITTRDDDHTKINVVNISTSPEKGSKASLDAADAALRGELARDGWLAGHEVYRTAESQRLHEGEKAGPEGRQYLKDGIVFTINRNRMDEAQLQEDAATAGEWIQYIELWPADSYPGFERLVFPPVPGH
;
A
#
# COMPACT_ATOMS: atom_id res chain seq x y z
N MET A 1 -18.11 -23.89 -35.19
CA MET A 1 -17.92 -25.07 -34.31
C MET A 1 -19.25 -25.74 -34.00
N THR A 2 -19.31 -27.08 -33.94
CA THR A 2 -20.53 -27.83 -33.57
C THR A 2 -20.75 -27.83 -32.05
N LEU A 3 -21.97 -28.08 -31.57
CA LEU A 3 -22.27 -28.21 -30.13
C LEU A 3 -21.38 -29.27 -29.47
N ARG A 4 -21.20 -30.42 -30.13
CA ARG A 4 -20.33 -31.51 -29.65
C ARG A 4 -18.91 -31.05 -29.33
N LYS A 5 -18.28 -30.24 -30.20
CA LYS A 5 -16.93 -29.72 -29.97
C LYS A 5 -16.87 -28.82 -28.72
N ASN A 6 -17.86 -27.93 -28.57
CA ASN A 6 -17.90 -27.01 -27.43
C ASN A 6 -18.12 -27.76 -26.11
N VAL A 7 -19.00 -28.77 -26.10
CA VAL A 7 -19.24 -29.62 -24.92
C VAL A 7 -17.97 -30.37 -24.52
N ILE A 8 -17.21 -30.91 -25.48
CA ILE A 8 -15.94 -31.58 -25.20
C ILE A 8 -14.95 -30.60 -24.57
N VAL A 9 -14.75 -29.42 -25.18
CA VAL A 9 -13.81 -28.41 -24.65
C VAL A 9 -14.22 -27.96 -23.24
N CYS A 10 -15.49 -27.59 -23.05
CA CYS A 10 -16.01 -27.15 -21.76
C CYS A 10 -15.92 -28.26 -20.70
N GLY A 11 -16.27 -29.49 -21.07
CA GLY A 11 -16.19 -30.66 -20.20
C GLY A 11 -14.75 -31.00 -19.79
N SER A 12 -13.81 -30.95 -20.73
CA SER A 12 -12.38 -31.15 -20.44
C SER A 12 -11.85 -30.08 -19.48
N LEU A 13 -12.16 -28.80 -19.71
CA LEU A 13 -11.76 -27.71 -18.80
C LEU A 13 -12.35 -27.89 -17.40
N PHE A 14 -13.61 -28.31 -17.31
CA PHE A 14 -14.25 -28.62 -16.03
C PHE A 14 -13.56 -29.76 -15.29
N VAL A 15 -13.26 -30.87 -15.98
CA VAL A 15 -12.55 -32.02 -15.40
C VAL A 15 -11.16 -31.61 -14.92
N ILE A 16 -10.43 -30.79 -15.68
CA ILE A 16 -9.11 -30.30 -15.27
C ILE A 16 -9.23 -29.39 -14.03
N LEU A 17 -10.23 -28.50 -13.95
CA LEU A 17 -10.45 -27.65 -12.77
C LEU A 17 -10.69 -28.49 -11.52
N ILE A 18 -11.62 -29.44 -11.60
CA ILE A 18 -11.95 -30.34 -10.48
C ILE A 18 -10.75 -31.20 -10.11
N GLY A 19 -10.05 -31.77 -11.10
CA GLY A 19 -8.85 -32.57 -10.86
C GLY A 19 -7.75 -31.78 -10.14
N THR A 20 -7.52 -30.53 -10.54
CA THR A 20 -6.51 -29.65 -9.91
C THR A 20 -6.89 -29.33 -8.46
N ALA A 21 -8.18 -29.06 -8.19
CA ALA A 21 -8.66 -28.81 -6.83
C ALA A 21 -8.56 -30.05 -5.93
N ILE A 22 -8.93 -31.22 -6.46
CA ILE A 22 -8.80 -32.51 -5.74
C ILE A 22 -7.34 -32.78 -5.42
N ILE A 23 -6.44 -32.63 -6.40
CA ILE A 23 -4.99 -32.80 -6.18
C ILE A 23 -4.52 -31.86 -5.06
N GLY A 24 -4.85 -30.57 -5.14
CA GLY A 24 -4.50 -29.60 -4.09
C GLY A 24 -4.94 -30.03 -2.69
N ASN A 25 -6.19 -30.48 -2.54
CA ASN A 25 -6.73 -30.96 -1.26
C ASN A 25 -6.02 -32.23 -0.77
N VAL A 26 -5.74 -33.18 -1.67
CA VAL A 26 -5.02 -34.42 -1.33
C VAL A 26 -3.61 -34.10 -0.85
N LEU A 27 -2.88 -33.23 -1.55
CA LEU A 27 -1.52 -32.84 -1.15
C LEU A 27 -1.51 -32.15 0.22
N GLN A 28 -2.47 -31.27 0.50
CA GLN A 28 -2.62 -30.65 1.82
C GLN A 28 -2.94 -31.67 2.91
N SER A 29 -3.85 -32.62 2.64
CA SER A 29 -4.19 -33.69 3.59
C SER A 29 -3.02 -34.63 3.88
N ALA A 30 -2.08 -34.77 2.95
CA ALA A 30 -0.84 -35.53 3.11
C ALA A 30 0.25 -34.78 3.90
N GLY A 31 -0.06 -33.59 4.43
CA GLY A 31 0.87 -32.78 5.21
C GLY A 31 1.88 -32.01 4.36
N MET A 32 1.70 -31.92 3.03
CA MET A 32 2.54 -31.01 2.25
C MET A 32 2.22 -29.57 2.61
N ALA A 33 3.28 -28.84 2.94
CA ALA A 33 3.18 -27.42 3.20
C ALA A 33 2.54 -26.71 2.00
N PRO A 34 1.65 -25.73 2.24
CA PRO A 34 1.07 -24.94 1.17
C PRO A 34 2.18 -24.30 0.33
N LEU A 35 1.94 -24.19 -0.98
CA LEU A 35 2.86 -23.48 -1.88
C LEU A 35 3.09 -22.07 -1.35
N SER A 36 4.36 -21.69 -1.20
CA SER A 36 4.77 -20.38 -0.70
C SER A 36 5.51 -19.58 -1.78
N GLY A 37 5.43 -18.25 -1.69
CA GLY A 37 6.09 -17.35 -2.62
C GLY A 37 5.72 -17.58 -4.09
N ARG A 38 6.73 -17.70 -4.96
CA ARG A 38 6.56 -17.67 -6.43
C ARG A 38 5.72 -18.83 -6.98
N THR A 39 5.80 -20.01 -6.39
CA THR A 39 5.05 -21.19 -6.86
C THR A 39 3.56 -21.06 -6.56
N SER A 40 3.21 -20.43 -5.43
CA SER A 40 1.82 -20.12 -5.07
C SER A 40 1.17 -19.19 -6.11
N TYR A 41 1.88 -18.12 -6.49
CA TYR A 41 1.40 -17.20 -7.50
C TYR A 41 1.18 -17.89 -8.86
N LEU A 42 2.14 -18.71 -9.32
CA LEU A 42 1.99 -19.44 -10.58
C LEU A 42 0.79 -20.38 -10.57
N ALA A 43 0.61 -21.13 -9.48
CA ALA A 43 -0.52 -22.05 -9.33
C ALA A 43 -1.86 -21.29 -9.37
N MET A 44 -1.94 -20.15 -8.68
CA MET A 44 -3.17 -19.38 -8.60
C MET A 44 -3.49 -18.63 -9.89
N PHE A 45 -2.49 -18.04 -10.58
CA PHE A 45 -2.68 -17.50 -11.93
C PHE A 45 -3.08 -18.59 -12.93
N GLY A 46 -2.48 -19.78 -12.83
CA GLY A 46 -2.84 -20.93 -13.65
C GLY A 46 -4.28 -21.38 -13.41
N PHE A 47 -4.69 -21.51 -12.14
CA PHE A 47 -6.05 -21.87 -11.76
C PHE A 47 -7.07 -20.82 -12.19
N PHE A 48 -6.78 -19.53 -11.98
CA PHE A 48 -7.63 -18.43 -12.43
C PHE A 48 -7.76 -18.40 -13.96
N GLY A 49 -6.65 -18.58 -14.69
CA GLY A 49 -6.66 -18.66 -16.15
C GLY A 49 -7.50 -19.84 -16.66
N LEU A 50 -7.42 -20.98 -16.00
CA LEU A 50 -8.23 -22.16 -16.31
C LEU A 50 -9.72 -21.91 -16.02
N PHE A 51 -10.04 -21.25 -14.89
CA PHE A 51 -11.39 -20.85 -14.52
C PHE A 51 -12.00 -19.89 -15.56
N MET A 52 -11.22 -18.89 -16.00
CA MET A 52 -11.61 -17.97 -17.07
C MET A 52 -11.85 -18.72 -18.39
N ALA A 53 -10.92 -19.59 -18.79
CA ALA A 53 -11.08 -20.40 -20.00
C ALA A 53 -12.36 -21.26 -19.95
N PHE A 54 -12.65 -21.86 -18.80
CA PHE A 54 -13.89 -22.59 -18.56
C PHE A 54 -15.12 -21.68 -18.73
N GLY A 55 -15.16 -20.53 -18.06
CA GLY A 55 -16.26 -19.57 -18.17
C GLY A 55 -16.55 -19.14 -19.61
N PHE A 56 -15.51 -18.80 -20.39
CA PHE A 56 -15.66 -18.46 -21.80
C PHE A 56 -16.13 -19.65 -22.65
N SER A 57 -15.66 -20.86 -22.36
CA SER A 57 -16.06 -22.08 -23.08
C SER A 57 -17.51 -22.51 -22.80
N ALA A 58 -18.03 -22.21 -21.61
CA ALA A 58 -19.39 -22.55 -21.21
C ALA A 58 -20.45 -21.75 -21.97
N VAL A 59 -20.16 -20.50 -22.34
CA VAL A 59 -21.10 -19.61 -23.06
C VAL A 59 -21.62 -20.26 -24.36
N PRO A 60 -20.76 -20.72 -25.30
CA PRO A 60 -21.23 -21.42 -26.48
C PRO A 60 -22.05 -22.69 -26.20
N VAL A 61 -21.79 -23.38 -25.08
CA VAL A 61 -22.56 -24.59 -24.70
C VAL A 61 -23.94 -24.21 -24.22
N MET A 62 -24.05 -23.21 -23.34
CA MET A 62 -25.32 -22.71 -22.82
C MET A 62 -26.20 -22.16 -23.94
N VAL A 63 -25.67 -21.25 -24.77
CA VAL A 63 -26.42 -20.61 -25.87
C VAL A 63 -26.95 -21.65 -26.86
N LYS A 64 -26.10 -22.60 -27.29
CA LYS A 64 -26.51 -23.64 -28.24
C LYS A 64 -27.51 -24.61 -27.65
N THR A 65 -27.38 -24.97 -26.38
CA THR A 65 -28.34 -25.85 -25.69
C THR A 65 -29.71 -25.19 -25.59
N VAL A 66 -29.75 -23.91 -25.19
CA VAL A 66 -30.99 -23.13 -25.09
C VAL A 66 -31.66 -22.99 -26.46
N ILE A 67 -30.91 -22.60 -27.50
CA ILE A 67 -31.46 -22.48 -28.86
C ILE A 67 -31.96 -23.84 -29.36
N ALA A 68 -31.20 -24.92 -29.17
CA ALA A 68 -31.63 -26.26 -29.59
C ALA A 68 -32.92 -26.71 -28.88
N ALA A 69 -33.09 -26.38 -27.59
CA ALA A 69 -34.32 -26.64 -26.86
C ALA A 69 -35.49 -25.79 -27.40
N GLN A 70 -35.25 -24.50 -27.65
CA GLN A 70 -36.25 -23.56 -28.18
C GLN A 70 -36.70 -23.91 -29.61
N THR A 71 -35.81 -24.39 -30.48
CA THR A 71 -36.17 -24.82 -31.84
C THR A 71 -37.13 -26.01 -31.86
N ARG A 72 -37.22 -26.79 -30.77
CA ARG A 72 -38.22 -27.85 -30.62
C ARG A 72 -39.60 -27.32 -30.23
N ALA A 73 -39.70 -26.07 -29.80
CA ALA A 73 -40.92 -25.46 -29.25
C ALA A 73 -41.70 -24.59 -30.26
N GLY A 74 -41.16 -24.26 -31.44
CA GLY A 74 -41.90 -23.58 -32.53
C GLY A 74 -41.09 -22.62 -33.42
N PRO A 75 -41.70 -22.10 -34.50
CA PRO A 75 -41.03 -21.42 -35.62
C PRO A 75 -40.46 -20.02 -35.32
N VAL A 76 -40.90 -19.37 -34.23
CA VAL A 76 -40.41 -18.04 -33.81
C VAL A 76 -38.91 -18.04 -33.46
N THR A 77 -38.31 -19.22 -33.30
CA THR A 77 -36.94 -19.42 -32.81
C THR A 77 -35.89 -19.59 -33.92
N GLU A 78 -36.30 -19.70 -35.19
CA GLU A 78 -35.36 -19.81 -36.31
C GLU A 78 -34.52 -18.54 -36.51
N GLY A 79 -35.07 -17.37 -36.19
CA GLY A 79 -34.35 -16.10 -36.22
C GLY A 79 -33.19 -16.04 -35.22
N LEU A 80 -33.39 -16.59 -34.02
CA LEU A 80 -32.36 -16.72 -32.97
C LEU A 80 -31.26 -17.71 -33.38
N ALA A 81 -31.62 -18.82 -34.02
CA ALA A 81 -30.66 -19.79 -34.53
C ALA A 81 -29.71 -19.19 -35.59
N ARG A 82 -30.21 -18.30 -36.46
CA ARG A 82 -29.38 -17.58 -37.45
C ARG A 82 -28.36 -16.64 -36.80
N HIS A 83 -28.69 -16.05 -35.65
CA HIS A 83 -27.83 -15.09 -34.94
C HIS A 83 -27.07 -15.69 -33.76
N GLN A 84 -27.05 -17.02 -33.62
CA GLN A 84 -26.39 -17.71 -32.51
C GLN A 84 -24.94 -17.26 -32.27
N ASN A 85 -24.15 -17.10 -33.34
CA ASN A 85 -22.76 -16.64 -33.20
C ASN A 85 -22.69 -15.19 -32.71
N ALA A 86 -23.58 -14.32 -33.20
CA ALA A 86 -23.64 -12.94 -32.72
C ALA A 86 -23.96 -12.87 -31.22
N ILE A 87 -24.89 -13.68 -30.74
CA ILE A 87 -25.23 -13.79 -29.30
C ILE A 87 -24.00 -14.21 -28.50
N ILE A 88 -23.27 -15.24 -28.95
CA ILE A 88 -22.04 -15.70 -28.29
C ILE A 88 -21.00 -14.58 -28.23
N TYR A 89 -20.76 -13.88 -29.35
CA TYR A 89 -19.79 -12.78 -29.39
C TYR A 89 -20.19 -11.61 -28.49
N VAL A 90 -21.47 -11.27 -28.42
CA VAL A 90 -21.97 -10.22 -27.51
C VAL A 90 -21.73 -10.60 -26.06
N ILE A 91 -22.06 -11.84 -25.66
CA ILE A 91 -21.82 -12.31 -24.29
C ILE A 91 -20.32 -12.32 -23.98
N TRP A 92 -19.48 -12.81 -24.89
CA TRP A 92 -18.02 -12.74 -24.72
C TRP A 92 -17.50 -11.31 -24.60
N GLY A 93 -18.02 -10.38 -25.40
CA GLY A 93 -17.69 -8.95 -25.30
C GLY A 93 -18.04 -8.37 -23.93
N LEU A 94 -19.22 -8.67 -23.40
CA LEU A 94 -19.64 -8.24 -22.06
C LEU A 94 -18.78 -8.88 -20.96
N MET A 95 -18.43 -10.16 -21.08
CA MET A 95 -17.54 -10.83 -20.12
C MET A 95 -16.14 -10.21 -20.14
N LEU A 96 -15.59 -9.91 -21.33
CA LEU A 96 -14.30 -9.23 -21.46
C LEU A 96 -14.35 -7.82 -20.84
N ALA A 97 -15.39 -7.04 -21.14
CA ALA A 97 -15.59 -5.71 -20.55
C ALA A 97 -15.69 -5.77 -19.02
N GLY A 98 -16.45 -6.74 -18.47
CA GLY A 98 -16.52 -6.95 -17.02
C GLY A 98 -15.17 -7.38 -16.42
N SER A 99 -14.41 -8.21 -17.12
CA SER A 99 -13.09 -8.69 -16.67
C SER A 99 -12.06 -7.56 -16.56
N VAL A 100 -12.13 -6.56 -17.45
CA VAL A 100 -11.25 -5.37 -17.40
C VAL A 100 -11.41 -4.59 -16.09
N ILE A 101 -12.57 -4.67 -15.44
CA ILE A 101 -12.84 -4.02 -14.15
C ILE A 101 -12.61 -5.00 -12.99
N ALA A 102 -13.13 -6.22 -13.12
CA ALA A 102 -13.09 -7.22 -12.04
C ALA A 102 -11.67 -7.71 -11.72
N ILE A 103 -10.80 -7.87 -12.72
CA ILE A 103 -9.43 -8.36 -12.50
C ILE A 103 -8.61 -7.34 -11.69
N PRO A 104 -8.53 -6.04 -12.06
CA PRO A 104 -7.84 -5.05 -11.24
C PRO A 104 -8.44 -4.94 -9.82
N ALA A 105 -9.77 -4.98 -9.68
CA ALA A 105 -10.42 -4.93 -8.37
C ALA A 105 -10.01 -6.13 -7.49
N ALA A 106 -9.99 -7.35 -8.06
CA ALA A 106 -9.54 -8.54 -7.36
C ALA A 106 -8.05 -8.47 -6.95
N VAL A 107 -7.20 -7.92 -7.82
CA VAL A 107 -5.78 -7.70 -7.51
C VAL A 107 -5.61 -6.68 -6.38
N VAL A 108 -6.30 -5.54 -6.44
CA VAL A 108 -6.27 -4.52 -5.38
C VAL A 108 -6.84 -5.06 -4.06
N GLY A 109 -7.87 -5.91 -4.13
CA GLY A 109 -8.43 -6.64 -2.99
C GLY A 109 -7.53 -7.73 -2.41
N GLY A 110 -6.32 -7.93 -2.96
CA GLY A 110 -5.35 -8.88 -2.44
C GLY A 110 -5.57 -10.33 -2.86
N LEU A 111 -6.49 -10.62 -3.79
CA LEU A 111 -6.69 -11.98 -4.32
C LEU A 111 -5.38 -12.59 -4.82
N PHE A 112 -4.50 -11.74 -5.38
CA PHE A 112 -3.21 -12.13 -5.93
C PHE A 112 -2.00 -11.86 -5.04
N GLY A 113 -2.21 -11.60 -3.75
CA GLY A 113 -1.16 -11.24 -2.79
C GLY A 113 -0.57 -9.84 -3.00
N ASP A 114 0.43 -9.49 -2.19
CA ASP A 114 0.91 -8.12 -2.05
C ASP A 114 1.67 -7.62 -3.28
N ALA A 115 2.46 -8.46 -3.94
CA ALA A 115 3.30 -8.01 -5.06
C ALA A 115 2.47 -7.53 -6.28
N PRO A 116 1.47 -8.28 -6.78
CA PRO A 116 0.58 -7.78 -7.84
C PRO A 116 -0.28 -6.60 -7.39
N ARG A 117 -0.76 -6.62 -6.14
CA ARG A 117 -1.50 -5.49 -5.53
C ARG A 117 -0.68 -4.21 -5.61
N GLN A 118 0.56 -4.25 -5.11
CA GLN A 118 1.47 -3.11 -5.17
C GLN A 118 1.73 -2.65 -6.60
N LEU A 119 1.87 -3.56 -7.57
CA LEU A 119 2.10 -3.19 -8.97
C LEU A 119 0.91 -2.42 -9.56
N VAL A 120 -0.31 -2.93 -9.37
CA VAL A 120 -1.54 -2.27 -9.84
C VAL A 120 -1.72 -0.95 -9.11
N GLN A 121 -1.52 -0.93 -7.79
CA GLN A 121 -1.64 0.29 -6.99
C GLN A 121 -0.60 1.33 -7.41
N ARG A 122 0.64 0.93 -7.72
CA ARG A 122 1.66 1.83 -8.29
C ARG A 122 1.24 2.43 -9.63
N ALA A 123 0.56 1.65 -10.47
CA ALA A 123 0.02 2.14 -11.74
C ALA A 123 -1.16 3.10 -11.54
N LEU A 124 -1.98 2.88 -10.51
CA LEU A 124 -3.14 3.72 -10.17
C LEU A 124 -2.77 5.02 -9.44
N GLU A 125 -1.70 5.03 -8.64
CA GLU A 125 -1.22 6.19 -7.87
C GLU A 125 -0.70 7.35 -8.74
N GLY A 126 -0.57 7.14 -10.05
CA GLY A 126 -0.24 8.18 -11.02
C GLY A 126 1.27 8.51 -11.08
N SER A 127 1.60 9.47 -11.93
CA SER A 127 2.96 9.99 -12.07
C SER A 127 3.38 10.73 -10.80
N SER A 128 4.66 10.65 -10.42
CA SER A 128 5.21 11.45 -9.32
C SER A 128 4.89 12.92 -9.52
N MET A 129 4.42 13.60 -8.47
CA MET A 129 4.19 15.04 -8.46
C MET A 129 5.49 15.85 -8.45
N GLY A 130 6.65 15.18 -8.34
CA GLY A 130 7.96 15.80 -8.27
C GLY A 130 8.65 15.51 -6.94
N THR A 131 9.52 16.42 -6.54
CA THR A 131 10.34 16.33 -5.34
C THR A 131 9.97 17.48 -4.40
N LEU A 132 9.77 17.17 -3.13
CA LEU A 132 9.64 18.13 -2.04
C LEU A 132 10.96 18.13 -1.25
N SER A 133 11.59 19.30 -1.13
CA SER A 133 12.77 19.48 -0.30
C SER A 133 12.48 20.55 0.74
N ALA A 134 12.39 20.13 2.01
CA ALA A 134 12.01 21.00 3.12
C ALA A 134 12.71 20.57 4.41
N ALA A 135 13.14 21.54 5.20
CA ALA A 135 13.68 21.34 6.56
C ALA A 135 13.20 22.46 7.46
N PRO A 136 13.11 22.21 8.79
CA PRO A 136 12.99 23.27 9.77
C PRO A 136 14.02 24.39 9.58
N GLY A 137 13.59 25.65 9.74
CA GLY A 137 14.44 26.84 9.55
C GLY A 137 14.65 27.30 8.11
N MET A 138 14.36 26.46 7.11
CA MET A 138 14.41 26.82 5.69
C MET A 138 13.35 27.88 5.36
N SER A 139 13.67 28.85 4.49
CA SER A 139 12.68 29.82 4.03
C SER A 139 11.69 29.20 3.03
N LEU A 140 10.47 29.70 2.97
CA LEU A 140 9.47 29.25 2.01
C LEU A 140 9.91 29.48 0.55
N ASP A 141 10.66 30.55 0.29
CA ASP A 141 11.24 30.84 -1.02
C ASP A 141 12.29 29.79 -1.42
N GLU A 142 13.16 29.41 -0.47
CA GLU A 142 14.16 28.38 -0.69
C GLU A 142 13.51 27.00 -0.93
N MET A 143 12.51 26.64 -0.11
CA MET A 143 11.73 25.42 -0.30
C MET A 143 11.09 25.39 -1.68
N THR A 144 10.47 26.49 -2.11
CA THR A 144 9.81 26.60 -3.42
C THR A 144 10.82 26.48 -4.56
N LYS A 145 12.02 27.05 -4.40
CA LYS A 145 13.09 26.96 -5.40
C LYS A 145 13.69 25.55 -5.51
N LYS A 146 13.79 24.83 -4.39
CA LYS A 146 14.36 23.47 -4.33
C LYS A 146 13.34 22.37 -4.61
N SER A 147 12.05 22.68 -4.56
CA SER A 147 10.97 21.71 -4.77
C SER A 147 10.40 21.82 -6.18
N THR A 148 10.04 20.68 -6.76
CA THR A 148 9.31 20.61 -8.04
C THR A 148 7.85 20.24 -7.84
N VAL A 149 7.46 19.82 -6.63
CA VAL A 149 6.05 19.60 -6.29
C VAL A 149 5.27 20.93 -6.35
N PRO A 150 4.04 20.95 -6.89
CA PRO A 150 3.19 22.12 -6.81
C PRO A 150 2.84 22.44 -5.35
N LEU A 151 3.28 23.62 -4.87
CA LEU A 151 3.05 24.09 -3.51
C LEU A 151 1.96 25.16 -3.49
N ASN A 152 0.95 24.97 -2.64
CA ASN A 152 -0.06 25.99 -2.39
C ASN A 152 0.31 26.81 -1.15
N LEU A 153 0.93 27.97 -1.37
CA LEU A 153 1.38 28.86 -0.29
C LEU A 153 0.26 29.78 0.23
N LYS A 154 -0.97 29.71 -0.31
CA LYS A 154 -2.08 30.58 0.10
C LYS A 154 -2.36 30.51 1.61
N PHE A 155 -2.13 29.36 2.23
CA PHE A 155 -2.37 29.10 3.64
C PHE A 155 -1.08 28.99 4.46
N ALA A 156 0.04 29.53 3.96
CA ALA A 156 1.34 29.40 4.61
C ALA A 156 1.37 29.87 6.07
N ARG A 157 0.52 30.84 6.45
CA ARG A 157 0.37 31.31 7.84
C ARG A 157 -0.24 30.28 8.80
N THR A 158 -0.88 29.24 8.28
CA THR A 158 -1.50 28.17 9.09
C THR A 158 -0.79 26.86 8.84
N ALA A 159 -0.85 26.39 7.59
CA ALA A 159 -0.16 25.19 7.15
C ALA A 159 -0.13 25.10 5.62
N ILE A 160 0.95 24.55 5.10
CA ILE A 160 1.11 24.16 3.71
C ILE A 160 0.93 22.65 3.66
N ALA A 161 -0.14 22.20 3.00
CA ALA A 161 -0.51 20.80 2.97
C ALA A 161 -0.77 20.33 1.53
N GLY A 162 -0.42 19.08 1.27
CA GLY A 162 -0.63 18.45 -0.03
C GLY A 162 -0.69 16.93 0.08
N LYS A 163 -1.26 16.31 -0.95
CA LYS A 163 -1.41 14.86 -1.06
C LYS A 163 -1.12 14.40 -2.48
N GLY A 164 -0.65 13.16 -2.61
CA GLY A 164 -0.25 12.50 -3.86
C GLY A 164 1.15 11.92 -3.74
N ALA A 165 1.59 11.16 -4.74
CA ALA A 165 2.90 10.52 -4.72
C ALA A 165 4.00 11.53 -5.09
N PHE A 166 4.98 11.73 -4.22
CA PHE A 166 6.17 12.57 -4.47
C PHE A 166 7.42 11.97 -3.81
N GLU A 167 8.60 12.45 -4.19
CA GLU A 167 9.83 12.18 -3.45
C GLU A 167 10.02 13.24 -2.39
N PHE A 168 10.20 12.85 -1.12
CA PHE A 168 10.64 13.78 -0.08
C PHE A 168 12.15 13.65 0.15
N VAL A 169 12.85 14.78 0.21
CA VAL A 169 14.30 14.83 0.46
C VAL A 169 14.55 15.73 1.65
N VAL A 170 15.25 15.20 2.66
CA VAL A 170 15.73 15.99 3.79
C VAL A 170 16.95 16.79 3.32
N PRO A 171 16.90 18.14 3.30
CA PRO A 171 18.04 18.98 2.92
C PRO A 171 19.31 18.63 3.72
N HIS A 172 20.47 18.69 3.06
CA HIS A 172 21.78 18.41 3.68
C HIS A 172 21.93 16.99 4.26
N SER A 173 21.07 16.07 3.85
CA SER A 173 21.06 14.67 4.26
C SER A 173 20.92 13.77 3.03
N SER A 174 21.40 12.54 3.14
CA SER A 174 21.15 11.47 2.16
C SER A 174 19.77 10.82 2.33
N ILE A 175 19.03 11.18 3.38
CA ILE A 175 17.71 10.61 3.68
C ILE A 175 16.67 11.08 2.65
N ARG A 176 16.06 10.09 2.00
CA ARG A 176 15.06 10.27 0.95
C ARG A 176 13.91 9.31 1.16
N PHE A 177 12.70 9.78 0.93
CA PHE A 177 11.49 8.97 0.98
C PHE A 177 10.86 8.95 -0.40
N PRO A 178 11.15 7.92 -1.21
CA PRO A 178 10.47 7.77 -2.49
C PRO A 178 9.00 7.48 -2.22
N ARG A 179 8.11 8.14 -2.96
CA ARG A 179 6.65 7.94 -2.88
C ARG A 179 6.04 8.29 -1.52
N ALA A 180 6.52 9.35 -0.88
CA ALA A 180 5.76 10.01 0.17
C ALA A 180 4.39 10.42 -0.37
N ARG A 181 3.36 10.37 0.48
CA ARG A 181 1.95 10.46 0.04
C ARG A 181 1.24 11.75 0.46
N SER A 182 1.74 12.40 1.49
CA SER A 182 1.20 13.65 2.00
C SER A 182 2.24 14.37 2.82
N TYR A 183 2.15 15.70 2.81
CA TYR A 183 2.95 16.57 3.64
C TYR A 183 2.04 17.56 4.37
N PHE A 184 2.49 17.94 5.56
CA PHE A 184 1.93 19.03 6.34
C PHE A 184 3.10 19.82 6.92
N ILE A 185 3.22 21.08 6.50
CA ILE A 185 4.32 21.96 6.87
C ILE A 185 3.75 23.18 7.56
N THR A 186 4.25 23.50 8.74
CA THR A 186 3.90 24.74 9.46
C THR A 186 5.04 25.74 9.37
N THR A 187 4.71 27.02 9.48
CA THR A 187 5.70 28.09 9.60
C THR A 187 5.89 28.47 11.06
N ARG A 188 6.96 29.20 11.39
CA ARG A 188 7.14 29.70 12.75
C ARG A 188 6.13 30.80 13.06
N ASP A 189 5.75 30.92 14.33
CA ASP A 189 4.84 31.97 14.80
C ASP A 189 5.50 33.35 14.83
N ASP A 190 6.83 33.39 15.07
CA ASP A 190 7.64 34.61 15.10
C ASP A 190 8.10 35.06 13.71
N ASP A 191 8.22 34.13 12.76
CA ASP A 191 8.61 34.39 11.37
C ASP A 191 7.91 33.40 10.40
N HIS A 192 6.77 33.83 9.87
CA HIS A 192 5.98 33.05 8.91
C HIS A 192 6.68 32.81 7.56
N THR A 193 7.87 33.37 7.32
CA THR A 193 8.64 33.08 6.11
C THR A 193 9.52 31.84 6.26
N LYS A 194 9.63 31.29 7.46
CA LYS A 194 10.46 30.12 7.77
C LYS A 194 9.63 28.93 8.20
N ILE A 195 10.06 27.76 7.77
CA ILE A 195 9.48 26.48 8.16
C ILE A 195 9.75 26.23 9.65
N ASN A 196 8.71 25.86 10.36
CA ASN A 196 8.80 25.33 11.71
C ASN A 196 8.83 23.81 11.64
N VAL A 197 7.70 23.16 11.38
CA VAL A 197 7.59 21.70 11.39
C VAL A 197 7.38 21.17 9.98
N VAL A 198 8.01 20.03 9.68
CA VAL A 198 7.76 19.26 8.47
C VAL A 198 7.25 17.88 8.87
N ASN A 199 5.98 17.58 8.61
CA ASN A 199 5.39 16.24 8.80
C ASN A 199 5.15 15.59 7.43
N ILE A 200 5.71 14.39 7.24
CA ILE A 200 5.66 13.66 5.96
C ILE A 200 5.16 12.25 6.20
N SER A 201 4.07 11.86 5.53
CA SER A 201 3.66 10.46 5.48
C SER A 201 4.54 9.69 4.49
N THR A 202 5.39 8.81 5.02
CA THR A 202 6.42 8.08 4.29
C THR A 202 5.95 6.71 3.80
N SER A 203 4.93 6.11 4.43
CA SER A 203 4.36 4.87 3.92
C SER A 203 3.48 5.14 2.69
N PRO A 204 3.80 4.53 1.53
CA PRO A 204 2.97 4.67 0.34
C PRO A 204 1.59 4.02 0.53
N GLU A 205 1.54 2.94 1.31
CA GLU A 205 0.33 2.19 1.63
C GLU A 205 0.16 2.00 3.14
N LYS A 206 -1.05 1.61 3.55
CA LYS A 206 -1.24 1.12 4.92
C LYS A 206 -0.59 -0.26 5.02
N GLY A 207 0.08 -0.54 6.13
CA GLY A 207 0.78 -1.79 6.38
C GLY A 207 0.41 -2.42 7.70
N SER A 208 0.76 -3.70 7.85
CA SER A 208 0.77 -4.35 9.16
C SER A 208 1.85 -3.76 10.05
N LYS A 209 1.73 -3.97 11.37
CA LYS A 209 2.76 -3.54 12.33
C LYS A 209 4.14 -4.11 12.01
N ALA A 210 4.21 -5.40 11.66
CA ALA A 210 5.46 -6.07 11.28
C ALA A 210 6.12 -5.46 10.03
N SER A 211 5.32 -5.05 9.04
CA SER A 211 5.82 -4.34 7.86
C SER A 211 6.43 -2.98 8.26
N LEU A 212 5.76 -2.24 9.15
CA LEU A 212 6.29 -0.98 9.67
C LEU A 212 7.50 -1.17 10.57
N ASP A 213 7.59 -2.25 11.35
CA ASP A 213 8.77 -2.58 12.16
C ASP A 213 10.01 -2.79 11.27
N ALA A 214 9.83 -3.50 10.15
CA ALA A 214 10.90 -3.67 9.17
C ALA A 214 11.28 -2.34 8.49
N ALA A 215 10.30 -1.51 8.14
CA ALA A 215 10.54 -0.20 7.55
C ALA A 215 11.25 0.77 8.52
N ASP A 216 10.84 0.79 9.79
CA ASP A 216 11.51 1.54 10.85
C ASP A 216 12.95 1.05 10.97
N ALA A 217 13.20 -0.25 11.13
CA ALA A 217 14.55 -0.80 11.27
C ALA A 217 15.48 -0.41 10.10
N ALA A 218 14.97 -0.45 8.87
CA ALA A 218 15.72 0.00 7.69
C ALA A 218 16.04 1.51 7.76
N LEU A 219 15.06 2.33 8.09
CA LEU A 219 15.22 3.79 8.23
C LEU A 219 16.21 4.15 9.35
N ARG A 220 16.18 3.46 10.49
CA ARG A 220 17.15 3.65 11.58
C ARG A 220 18.58 3.39 11.09
N GLY A 221 18.78 2.36 10.27
CA GLY A 221 20.07 2.05 9.65
C GLY A 221 20.52 3.09 8.62
N GLU A 222 19.59 3.76 7.92
CA GLU A 222 19.91 4.89 7.04
C GLU A 222 20.28 6.15 7.84
N LEU A 223 19.50 6.49 8.85
CA LEU A 223 19.76 7.62 9.74
C LEU A 223 21.14 7.51 10.40
N ALA A 224 21.47 6.34 10.94
CA ALA A 224 22.79 6.09 11.53
C ALA A 224 23.93 6.28 10.52
N ARG A 225 23.78 5.78 9.28
CA ARG A 225 24.77 5.94 8.20
C ARG A 225 24.93 7.40 7.76
N ASP A 226 23.85 8.17 7.80
CA ASP A 226 23.86 9.60 7.48
C ASP A 226 24.39 10.47 8.64
N GLY A 227 24.68 9.88 9.80
CA GLY A 227 25.25 10.57 10.95
C GLY A 227 24.23 11.20 11.89
N TRP A 228 22.98 10.74 11.87
CA TRP A 228 21.98 11.13 12.86
C TRP A 228 22.23 10.44 14.19
N LEU A 229 22.20 11.20 15.28
CA LEU A 229 22.39 10.69 16.63
C LEU A 229 21.06 10.16 17.16
N ALA A 230 20.98 8.86 17.42
CA ALA A 230 19.80 8.26 18.05
C ALA A 230 19.67 8.76 19.49
N GLY A 231 18.49 9.24 19.85
CA GLY A 231 18.16 9.66 21.20
C GLY A 231 17.12 8.76 21.85
N HIS A 232 16.93 8.98 23.15
CA HIS A 232 15.84 8.42 23.93
C HIS A 232 15.32 9.46 24.94
N GLU A 233 14.07 9.30 25.36
CA GLU A 233 13.49 10.09 26.44
C GLU A 233 13.99 9.59 27.79
N VAL A 234 14.21 10.49 28.75
CA VAL A 234 14.54 10.17 30.14
C VAL A 234 13.47 10.76 31.06
N TYR A 235 12.82 9.88 31.82
CA TYR A 235 11.74 10.23 32.73
C TYR A 235 12.30 10.51 34.12
N ARG A 236 12.63 11.79 34.37
CA ARG A 236 13.37 12.20 35.58
C ARG A 236 12.50 12.34 36.83
N THR A 237 11.19 12.57 36.67
CA THR A 237 10.27 12.80 37.79
C THR A 237 9.42 11.56 38.07
N ALA A 238 9.02 11.35 39.33
CA ALA A 238 8.12 10.25 39.71
C ALA A 238 6.77 10.35 38.99
N GLU A 239 6.31 11.55 38.67
CA GLU A 239 5.09 11.79 37.88
C GLU A 239 5.26 11.31 36.43
N SER A 240 6.36 11.71 35.77
CA SER A 240 6.66 11.24 34.41
C SER A 240 6.84 9.73 34.38
N GLN A 241 7.51 9.14 35.37
CA GLN A 241 7.65 7.69 35.47
C GLN A 241 6.28 7.01 35.61
N ARG A 242 5.36 7.54 36.44
CA ARG A 242 3.99 6.98 36.55
C ARG A 242 3.21 7.03 35.25
N LEU A 243 3.35 8.11 34.47
CA LEU A 243 2.71 8.24 33.15
C LEU A 243 3.27 7.23 32.14
N HIS A 244 4.45 6.69 32.39
CA HIS A 244 5.13 5.69 31.57
C HIS A 244 5.33 4.37 32.33
N GLU A 245 4.35 3.97 33.15
CA GLU A 245 4.31 2.65 33.82
C GLU A 245 5.51 2.34 34.75
N GLY A 246 6.18 3.38 35.24
CA GLY A 246 7.36 3.28 36.10
C GLY A 246 8.69 3.23 35.35
N GLU A 247 8.66 3.30 34.01
CA GLU A 247 9.87 3.31 33.19
C GLU A 247 10.73 4.53 33.50
N LYS A 248 12.05 4.37 33.38
CA LYS A 248 13.02 5.46 33.59
C LYS A 248 13.49 6.10 32.28
N ALA A 249 13.32 5.39 31.17
CA ALA A 249 13.68 5.86 29.85
C ALA A 249 12.66 5.35 28.81
N GLY A 250 12.49 6.12 27.73
CA GLY A 250 11.72 5.70 26.57
C GLY A 250 12.50 4.74 25.66
N PRO A 251 11.83 4.13 24.68
CA PRO A 251 12.47 3.26 23.71
C PRO A 251 13.49 4.03 22.85
N GLU A 252 14.65 3.44 22.61
CA GLU A 252 15.66 3.99 21.70
C GLU A 252 15.19 3.94 20.24
N GLY A 253 15.70 4.89 19.44
CA GLY A 253 15.53 4.86 17.99
C GLY A 253 14.18 5.36 17.48
N ARG A 254 13.50 6.19 18.28
CA ARG A 254 12.32 6.96 17.84
C ARG A 254 12.67 8.40 17.49
N GLN A 255 13.59 9.02 18.21
CA GLN A 255 14.07 10.38 17.97
C GLN A 255 15.54 10.39 17.56
N TYR A 256 15.89 11.33 16.69
CA TYR A 256 17.21 11.48 16.12
C TYR A 256 17.58 12.96 16.05
N LEU A 257 18.85 13.29 16.29
CA LEU A 257 19.34 14.67 16.22
C LEU A 257 20.47 14.80 15.20
N LYS A 258 20.38 15.83 14.35
CA LYS A 258 21.46 16.26 13.45
C LYS A 258 21.27 17.74 13.10
N ASP A 259 22.34 18.52 13.15
CA ASP A 259 22.36 19.94 12.74
C ASP A 259 21.24 20.80 13.38
N GLY A 260 20.91 20.53 14.65
CA GLY A 260 19.85 21.24 15.36
C GLY A 260 18.42 20.86 14.93
N ILE A 261 18.25 19.80 14.15
CA ILE A 261 16.96 19.24 13.74
C ILE A 261 16.70 17.94 14.49
N VAL A 262 15.54 17.84 15.11
CA VAL A 262 15.00 16.59 15.67
C VAL A 262 14.16 15.90 14.60
N PHE A 263 14.54 14.68 14.24
CA PHE A 263 13.81 13.78 13.37
C PHE A 263 13.09 12.74 14.22
N THR A 264 11.79 12.57 14.01
CA THR A 264 10.99 11.55 14.70
C THR A 264 10.38 10.55 13.73
N ILE A 265 10.39 9.27 14.12
CA ILE A 265 9.65 8.20 13.43
C ILE A 265 8.36 7.98 14.21
N ASN A 266 7.22 8.10 13.53
CA ASN A 266 5.92 7.90 14.13
C ASN A 266 5.05 6.95 13.30
N ARG A 267 4.03 6.41 13.97
CA ARG A 267 3.03 5.57 13.35
C ARG A 267 1.64 6.05 13.72
N ASN A 268 0.70 5.90 12.80
CA ASN A 268 -0.71 6.13 13.09
C ASN A 268 -1.54 4.91 12.65
N ARG A 269 -2.51 4.53 13.47
CA ARG A 269 -3.50 3.52 13.09
C ARG A 269 -4.57 4.18 12.23
N MET A 270 -4.98 3.50 11.16
CA MET A 270 -5.88 4.04 10.13
C MET A 270 -7.23 3.35 10.07
N ASP A 271 -7.45 2.32 10.90
CA ASP A 271 -8.68 1.56 11.02
C ASP A 271 -9.19 1.58 12.47
N GLU A 272 -10.48 1.29 12.64
CA GLU A 272 -11.11 1.21 13.95
C GLU A 272 -10.78 -0.12 14.64
N ALA A 273 -10.39 -0.02 15.91
CA ALA A 273 -10.06 -1.18 16.72
C ALA A 273 -11.28 -2.10 16.91
N GLN A 274 -11.12 -3.39 16.66
CA GLN A 274 -12.16 -4.39 16.83
C GLN A 274 -12.06 -5.08 18.19
N LEU A 275 -13.20 -5.42 18.78
CA LEU A 275 -13.33 -5.92 20.17
C LEU A 275 -12.62 -7.26 20.46
N GLN A 276 -12.13 -7.99 19.44
CA GLN A 276 -11.49 -9.30 19.59
C GLN A 276 -10.17 -9.42 18.84
N GLU A 277 -9.59 -8.31 18.39
CA GLU A 277 -8.33 -8.35 17.66
C GLU A 277 -7.14 -8.42 18.61
N ASP A 278 -6.06 -9.07 18.17
CA ASP A 278 -4.79 -9.05 18.89
C ASP A 278 -4.13 -7.68 18.71
N ALA A 279 -4.15 -6.85 19.76
CA ALA A 279 -3.55 -5.52 19.75
C ALA A 279 -2.04 -5.51 19.39
N ALA A 280 -1.35 -6.64 19.55
CA ALA A 280 0.06 -6.74 19.19
C ALA A 280 0.28 -6.76 17.68
N THR A 281 -0.67 -7.28 16.90
CA THR A 281 -0.49 -7.58 15.47
C THR A 281 -1.56 -6.96 14.56
N ALA A 282 -2.72 -6.61 15.11
CA ALA A 282 -3.86 -6.11 14.38
C ALA A 282 -3.72 -4.65 13.95
N GLY A 283 -4.59 -4.27 13.02
CA GLY A 283 -4.74 -2.93 12.50
C GLY A 283 -3.98 -2.65 11.22
N GLU A 284 -4.44 -1.60 10.54
CA GLU A 284 -3.79 -1.01 9.38
C GLU A 284 -3.08 0.27 9.82
N TRP A 285 -1.77 0.30 9.64
CA TRP A 285 -0.93 1.38 10.16
C TRP A 285 -0.24 2.14 9.03
N ILE A 286 0.16 3.36 9.31
CA ILE A 286 1.01 4.17 8.43
C ILE A 286 2.23 4.62 9.22
N GLN A 287 3.36 4.76 8.55
CA GLN A 287 4.53 5.47 9.05
C GLN A 287 4.48 6.91 8.53
N TYR A 288 4.85 7.83 9.40
CA TYR A 288 5.15 9.21 9.04
C TYR A 288 6.35 9.67 9.86
N ILE A 289 7.01 10.70 9.36
CA ILE A 289 8.13 11.33 10.05
C ILE A 289 7.78 12.76 10.38
N GLU A 290 8.43 13.31 11.39
CA GLU A 290 8.41 14.74 11.65
C GLU A 290 9.82 15.28 11.80
N LEU A 291 10.05 16.46 11.25
CA LEU A 291 11.26 17.25 11.45
C LEU A 291 10.88 18.50 12.24
N TRP A 292 11.62 18.73 13.32
CA TRP A 292 11.43 19.87 14.21
C TRP A 292 12.76 20.60 14.45
N PRO A 293 12.77 21.93 14.61
CA PRO A 293 13.88 22.63 15.23
C PRO A 293 14.04 22.13 16.68
N ALA A 294 15.26 21.84 17.12
CA ALA A 294 15.54 21.34 18.46
C ALA A 294 15.01 22.27 19.57
N ASP A 295 15.07 23.58 19.37
CA ASP A 295 14.60 24.59 20.32
C ASP A 295 13.07 24.68 20.45
N SER A 296 12.33 24.06 19.52
CA SER A 296 10.86 24.09 19.48
C SER A 296 10.22 22.69 19.57
N TYR A 297 11.04 21.63 19.62
CA TYR A 297 10.54 20.26 19.73
C TYR A 297 9.86 20.05 21.09
N PRO A 298 8.58 19.61 21.13
CA PRO A 298 7.87 19.39 22.38
C PRO A 298 8.54 18.30 23.22
N GLY A 299 9.02 18.66 24.42
CA GLY A 299 9.67 17.72 25.31
C GLY A 299 11.16 17.50 25.04
N PHE A 300 11.83 18.40 24.31
CA PHE A 300 13.26 18.31 24.01
C PHE A 300 14.11 18.18 25.27
N GLU A 301 13.71 18.80 26.39
CA GLU A 301 14.39 18.72 27.69
C GLU A 301 14.43 17.31 28.29
N ARG A 302 13.58 16.40 27.80
CA ARG A 302 13.56 14.98 28.18
C ARG A 302 14.41 14.13 27.26
N LEU A 303 14.83 14.63 26.10
CA LEU A 303 15.64 13.88 25.16
C LEU A 303 17.11 13.89 25.56
N VAL A 304 17.71 12.71 25.52
CA VAL A 304 19.15 12.52 25.69
C VAL A 304 19.71 11.91 24.41
N PHE A 305 20.74 12.56 23.87
CA PHE A 305 21.49 12.10 22.71
C PHE A 305 22.92 11.78 23.12
N PRO A 306 23.58 10.80 22.48
CA PRO A 306 24.99 10.53 22.74
C PRO A 306 25.84 11.77 22.42
N PRO A 307 26.96 11.98 23.13
CA PRO A 307 27.86 13.08 22.83
C PRO A 307 28.40 12.96 21.41
N VAL A 308 28.53 14.10 20.72
CA VAL A 308 29.16 14.15 19.39
C VAL A 308 30.61 13.70 19.54
N PRO A 309 31.06 12.63 18.86
CA PRO A 309 32.46 12.22 18.97
C PRO A 309 33.37 13.31 18.39
N GLY A 310 34.12 14.02 19.26
CA GLY A 310 35.18 14.94 18.83
C GLY A 310 34.95 16.44 19.06
N HIS A 311 34.06 16.84 19.97
CA HIS A 311 34.01 18.21 20.52
C HIS A 311 34.27 18.22 22.02
#